data_AF-A0A380E3H3-F1
#
_entry.id   AF-A0A380E3H3-F1
#
_cell.length_a   1.000
_cell.length_b   1.000
_cell.length_c   1.000
_cell.angle_alpha   90.00
_cell.angle_beta   90.00
_cell.angle_gamma   90.00
#
_symmetry.space_group_name_H-M   'P 1'
#
loop_
_entity.id
_entity.type
_entity.pdbx_description
1 polymer ?
#
loop_
_entity_poly.entity_id
_entity_poly.type
_entity_poly.pdbx_seq_one_letter_code
_entity_poly.pdbx_strand_id
1 'polypeptide(L)'
;MCLMEITKEIFSLIAAVMLLLGSFIALISAIGIVKFQDVFLRSHAATKSSTLSVLLTLIGVLIYFIVNTGFFSVRLLLSLVLLI
;
A
#
# COMPACT_ATOMS: atom_id res chain seq x y z
N MET A 1 19.88 14.82 19.39
CA MET A 1 20.11 13.47 18.85
C MET A 1 18.97 12.51 19.21
N CYS A 2 18.64 12.32 20.49
CA CYS A 2 17.57 11.40 20.93
C CYS A 2 16.16 11.74 20.38
N LEU A 3 15.79 13.02 20.28
CA LEU A 3 14.46 13.44 19.78
C LEU A 3 14.20 13.08 18.30
N MET A 4 15.27 13.00 17.50
CA MET A 4 15.19 12.71 16.07
C MET A 4 15.04 11.20 15.82
N GLU A 5 15.54 10.35 16.72
CA GLU A 5 15.35 8.90 16.69
C GLU A 5 13.90 8.51 17.02
N ILE A 6 13.32 9.13 18.06
CA ILE A 6 11.94 8.86 18.51
C ILE A 6 10.93 9.24 17.42
N THR A 7 11.16 10.36 16.73
CA THR A 7 10.30 10.77 15.60
C THR A 7 10.33 9.74 14.47
N LYS A 8 11.49 9.16 14.16
CA LYS A 8 11.61 8.11 13.13
C LYS A 8 10.89 6.83 13.52
N GLU A 9 11.01 6.41 14.77
CA GLU A 9 10.32 5.22 15.29
C GLU A 9 8.78 5.37 15.22
N ILE A 10 8.24 6.54 15.58
CA ILE A 10 6.80 6.81 15.51
C ILE A 10 6.30 6.73 14.06
N PHE A 11 7.04 7.31 13.11
CA PHE A 11 6.71 7.24 11.68
C PHE A 11 6.87 5.82 11.11
N SER A 12 7.85 5.05 11.58
CA SER A 12 7.99 3.63 11.24
C SER A 12 6.74 2.85 11.65
N LEU A 13 6.27 3.08 12.87
CA LEU A 13 5.09 2.42 13.41
C LEU A 13 3.81 2.84 12.67
N ILE A 14 3.65 4.12 12.34
CA ILE A 14 2.50 4.60 11.55
C ILE A 14 2.49 3.99 10.14
N ALA A 15 3.66 3.89 9.51
CA ALA A 15 3.79 3.28 8.19
C ALA A 15 3.50 1.77 8.24
N ALA A 16 3.97 1.06 9.27
CA ALA A 16 3.70 -0.35 9.47
C ALA A 16 2.19 -0.63 9.62
N VAL A 17 1.46 0.19 10.39
CA VAL A 17 0.00 0.08 10.52
C VAL A 17 -0.70 0.31 9.19
N MET A 18 -0.24 1.31 8.42
CA MET A 18 -0.82 1.61 7.10
C MET A 18 -0.56 0.50 6.07
N LEU A 19 0.60 -0.15 6.13
CA LEU A 19 0.92 -1.33 5.32
C LEU A 19 0.05 -2.53 5.70
N LEU A 20 -0.18 -2.74 7.00
CA LEU A 20 -1.08 -3.78 7.51
C LEU A 20 -2.49 -3.59 6.98
N LEU A 21 -3.04 -2.37 7.03
CA LEU A 21 -4.35 -2.04 6.48
C LEU A 21 -4.41 -2.30 4.96
N GLY A 22 -3.38 -1.91 4.22
CA GLY A 22 -3.28 -2.20 2.78
C GLY A 22 -3.28 -3.71 2.48
N SER A 23 -2.57 -4.51 3.29
CA SER A 23 -2.56 -5.98 3.18
C SER A 23 -3.94 -6.61 3.47
N PHE A 24 -4.64 -6.11 4.49
CA PHE A 24 -6.02 -6.55 4.78
C PHE A 24 -6.97 -6.28 3.60
N ILE A 25 -6.86 -5.09 2.97
CA ILE A 25 -7.68 -4.74 1.80
C ILE A 25 -7.33 -5.65 0.61
N ALA A 26 -6.05 -5.99 0.41
CA ALA A 26 -5.63 -6.95 -0.61
C ALA A 26 -6.22 -8.35 -0.35
N LEU A 27 -6.28 -8.78 0.92
CA LEU A 27 -6.90 -10.04 1.31
C LEU A 27 -8.41 -10.05 1.00
N ILE A 28 -9.11 -8.96 1.34
CA ILE A 28 -10.53 -8.77 1.04
C ILE A 28 -10.77 -8.79 -0.47
N SER A 29 -9.86 -8.17 -1.25
CA SER A 29 -9.89 -8.19 -2.71
C SER A 29 -9.80 -9.62 -3.27
N ALA A 30 -8.86 -10.42 -2.77
CA ALA A 30 -8.70 -11.82 -3.16
C ALA A 30 -9.94 -12.66 -2.80
N ILE A 31 -10.52 -12.45 -1.63
CA ILE A 31 -11.76 -13.13 -1.20
C ILE A 31 -12.94 -12.73 -2.09
N GLY A 32 -13.03 -11.45 -2.49
CA GLY A 32 -14.05 -10.96 -3.41
C GLY A 32 -14.01 -11.66 -4.77
N ILE A 33 -12.81 -11.92 -5.30
CA ILE A 33 -12.63 -12.64 -6.58
C ILE A 33 -13.12 -14.09 -6.49
N VAL A 34 -12.91 -14.76 -5.36
CA VAL A 34 -13.31 -16.17 -5.14
C VAL A 34 -14.82 -16.29 -4.93
N LYS A 35 -15.47 -15.29 -4.34
CA LYS A 35 -16.90 -15.36 -3.97
C LYS A 35 -17.86 -15.04 -5.12
N PHE A 36 -17.44 -14.30 -6.15
CA PHE A 36 -18.29 -13.96 -7.30
C PHE A 36 -18.11 -14.94 -8.47
N GLN A 37 -19.21 -15.62 -8.85
CA GLN A 37 -19.25 -16.62 -9.93
C GLN A 37 -19.37 -16.02 -11.35
N ASP A 38 -19.51 -14.70 -11.51
CA ASP A 38 -19.71 -14.02 -12.80
C ASP A 38 -18.44 -13.31 -13.32
N VAL A 39 -18.07 -13.54 -14.59
CA VAL A 39 -16.79 -13.09 -15.20
C VAL A 39 -16.67 -11.56 -15.26
N PHE A 40 -17.77 -10.85 -15.56
CA PHE A 40 -17.80 -9.39 -15.67
C PHE A 40 -17.91 -8.67 -14.33
N LEU A 41 -18.62 -9.26 -13.36
CA LEU A 41 -18.68 -8.71 -12.01
C LEU A 41 -17.34 -8.88 -11.28
N ARG A 42 -16.64 -10.00 -11.53
CA ARG A 42 -15.31 -10.30 -10.98
C ARG A 42 -14.24 -9.35 -11.47
N SER A 43 -14.22 -9.01 -12.77
CA SER A 43 -13.24 -8.04 -13.30
C SER A 43 -13.51 -6.63 -12.77
N HIS A 44 -14.76 -6.18 -12.70
CA HIS A 44 -15.07 -4.84 -12.17
C HIS A 44 -14.79 -4.71 -10.66
N ALA A 45 -15.08 -5.75 -9.87
CA ALA A 45 -14.77 -5.79 -8.45
C ALA A 45 -13.26 -5.91 -8.17
N ALA A 46 -12.54 -6.70 -8.97
CA ALA A 46 -11.10 -6.87 -8.83
C ALA A 46 -10.33 -5.58 -9.11
N THR A 47 -10.62 -4.87 -10.21
CA THR A 47 -9.82 -3.70 -10.60
C THR A 47 -10.00 -2.52 -9.64
N LYS A 48 -11.22 -2.29 -9.12
CA LYS A 48 -11.50 -1.21 -8.17
C LYS A 48 -10.90 -1.46 -6.78
N SER A 49 -10.94 -2.71 -6.31
CA SER A 49 -10.45 -3.06 -4.97
C SER A 49 -8.93 -3.26 -4.95
N SER A 50 -8.36 -3.86 -6.00
CA SER A 50 -6.93 -4.15 -6.09
C SER A 50 -6.09 -2.87 -6.18
N THR A 51 -6.46 -1.93 -7.04
CA THR A 51 -5.71 -0.67 -7.22
C THR A 51 -5.68 0.18 -5.95
N LEU A 52 -6.79 0.27 -5.23
CA LEU A 52 -6.88 0.98 -3.95
C LEU A 52 -5.96 0.34 -2.88
N SER A 53 -5.91 -1.00 -2.82
CA SER A 53 -5.05 -1.72 -1.86
C SER A 53 -3.57 -1.41 -2.10
N VAL A 54 -3.13 -1.46 -3.35
CA VAL A 54 -1.75 -1.24 -3.74
C VAL A 54 -1.35 0.22 -3.53
N LEU A 55 -2.24 1.15 -3.91
CA LEU A 55 -2.03 2.58 -3.69
C LEU A 55 -1.80 2.89 -2.21
N LEU A 56 -2.61 2.33 -1.31
CA LEU A 56 -2.47 2.55 0.13
C LEU A 56 -1.16 1.99 0.67
N THR A 57 -0.76 0.78 0.25
CA THR A 57 0.55 0.23 0.65
C THR A 57 1.72 1.06 0.11
N LEU A 58 1.65 1.54 -1.13
CA LEU A 58 2.75 2.33 -1.72
C LEU A 58 2.92 3.67 -1.03
N ILE A 59 1.82 4.35 -0.68
CA ILE A 59 1.86 5.61 0.09
C ILE A 59 2.51 5.36 1.46
N GLY A 60 2.20 4.25 2.13
CA GLY A 60 2.84 3.85 3.39
C GLY A 60 4.35 3.64 3.27
N VAL A 61 4.80 2.91 2.24
CA VAL A 61 6.23 2.72 1.96
C VAL A 61 6.92 4.04 1.64
N LEU A 62 6.26 4.92 0.87
CA LEU A 62 6.83 6.19 0.45
C LEU A 62 7.06 7.12 1.64
N ILE A 63 6.12 7.18 2.59
CA ILE A 63 6.28 7.93 3.84
C ILE A 63 7.41 7.34 4.69
N TYR A 64 7.53 6.01 4.78
CA TYR A 64 8.63 5.37 5.50
C TYR A 64 9.99 5.73 4.90
N PHE A 65 10.13 5.64 3.57
CA PHE A 65 11.38 5.91 2.88
C PHE A 65 11.78 7.40 2.93
N ILE A 66 10.79 8.31 2.90
CA ILE A 66 11.05 9.75 3.01
C ILE A 66 11.63 10.12 4.38
N VAL A 67 11.09 9.54 5.46
CA VAL A 67 11.49 9.84 6.84
C VAL A 67 12.80 9.14 7.22
N ASN A 68 12.99 7.90 6.76
CA ASN A 68 14.15 7.11 7.17
C ASN A 68 15.42 7.44 6.36
N THR A 69 15.28 7.59 5.04
CA THR A 69 16.41 7.59 4.12
C THR A 69 16.56 8.88 3.31
N GLY A 70 15.51 9.71 3.20
CA GLY A 70 15.55 10.96 2.43
C GLY A 70 15.71 10.79 0.91
N PHE A 71 15.77 9.55 0.42
CA PHE A 71 15.89 9.21 -1.00
C PHE A 71 14.56 8.75 -1.57
N PHE A 72 14.09 9.42 -2.62
CA PHE A 72 12.94 9.00 -3.42
C PHE A 72 13.37 7.88 -4.38
N SER A 73 12.98 6.63 -4.09
CA SER A 73 13.27 5.52 -5.00
C SER A 73 12.35 5.56 -6.23
N VAL A 74 12.92 5.83 -7.40
CA VAL A 74 12.22 5.88 -8.70
C VAL A 74 11.41 4.60 -8.99
N ARG A 75 11.85 3.46 -8.44
CA ARG A 75 11.18 2.16 -8.56
C ARG A 75 9.77 2.14 -7.94
N LEU A 76 9.53 2.89 -6.87
CA LEU A 76 8.19 3.01 -6.25
C LEU A 76 7.25 3.81 -7.15
N LEU A 77 7.75 4.92 -7.71
CA LEU A 77 6.99 5.75 -8.65
C LEU A 77 6.63 4.96 -9.92
N LEU A 78 7.60 4.23 -10.46
CA LEU A 78 7.41 3.38 -11.63
C LEU A 78 6.34 2.31 -11.37
N SER A 79 6.35 1.67 -10.20
CA SER A 79 5.34 0.66 -9.83
C SER A 79 3.93 1.24 -9.74
N LEU A 80 3.78 2.49 -9.30
CA LEU A 80 2.49 3.19 -9.23
C LEU A 80 1.95 3.52 -10.63
N VAL A 81 2.83 3.97 -11.54
CA VAL A 81 2.48 4.28 -12.94
C VAL A 81 2.20 3.02 -13.76
N LEU A 82 2.93 1.93 -13.57
CA LEU A 82 2.75 0.69 -14.33
C LEU A 82 1.48 -0.07 -13.94
N LEU A 83 0.98 0.14 -12.72
CA LEU A 83 -0.17 -0.59 -12.16
C LEU A 83 -1.51 0.12 -12.38
N ILE A 84 -1.49 1.43 -12.68
CA ILE A 84 -2.65 2.23 -13.08
C ILE A 84 -2.93 2.06 -14.57
#